data_AF-A0A7W0WET6-F1
#
_entry.id   AF-A0A7W0WET6-F1
#
_cell.length_a   1.000
_cell.length_b   1.000
_cell.length_c   1.000
_cell.angle_alpha   90.00
_cell.angle_beta   90.00
_cell.angle_gamma   90.00
#
_symmetry.space_group_name_H-M   'P 1'
#
loop_
_entity.id
_entity.type
_entity.pdbx_description
1 polymer ?
#
loop_
_entity_poly.entity_id
_entity_poly.type
_entity_poly.pdbx_seq_one_letter_code
_entity_poly.pdbx_strand_id
1 'polypeptide(L)'
;MNLEEVVRRRTEEGFVVLDVRGRPEYTGAAVAPCDPRPGRIPGALHLDLQELMGLTAEEIAHRLGPAADVQLVTYCHSGQRSELA
;
A
#
# COMPACT_ATOMS: atom_id res chain seq x y z
N MET A 1 -10.02 -7.06 -7.56
CA MET A 1 -10.55 -5.68 -7.48
C MET A 1 -10.08 -4.90 -8.70
N ASN A 2 -10.90 -4.06 -9.32
CA ASN A 2 -10.50 -3.29 -10.51
C ASN A 2 -10.10 -1.84 -10.15
N LEU A 3 -9.49 -1.12 -11.10
CA LEU A 3 -8.94 0.22 -10.87
C LEU A 3 -10.02 1.25 -10.45
N GLU A 4 -11.18 1.22 -11.10
CA GLU A 4 -12.28 2.16 -10.81
C GLU A 4 -12.80 1.99 -9.38
N GLU A 5 -12.91 0.75 -8.92
CA GLU A 5 -13.34 0.45 -7.55
C GLU A 5 -12.33 0.95 -6.52
N VAL A 6 -11.02 0.75 -6.75
CA VAL A 6 -9.98 1.29 -5.86
C VAL A 6 -10.01 2.81 -5.83
N VAL A 7 -10.20 3.47 -6.97
CA VAL A 7 -10.28 4.93 -7.07
C VAL A 7 -11.48 5.49 -6.30
N ARG A 8 -12.63 4.82 -6.37
CA ARG A 8 -13.87 5.21 -5.68
C ARG A 8 -13.76 5.00 -4.17
N ARG A 9 -13.20 3.87 -3.75
CA ARG A 9 -13.23 3.43 -2.35
C ARG A 9 -12.06 3.91 -1.50
N ARG A 10 -10.98 4.43 -2.10
CA ARG A 10 -9.79 4.92 -1.35
C ARG A 10 -10.07 6.01 -0.31
N THR A 11 -11.24 6.64 -0.33
CA THR A 11 -11.67 7.66 0.63
C THR A 11 -12.73 7.15 1.61
N GLU A 12 -13.17 5.90 1.49
CA GLU A 12 -14.11 5.27 2.43
C GLU A 12 -13.38 4.91 3.72
N GLU A 13 -14.02 5.14 4.87
CA GLU A 13 -13.50 4.69 6.15
C GLU A 13 -13.39 3.15 6.17
N GLY A 14 -12.27 2.64 6.67
CA GLY A 14 -11.98 1.20 6.67
C GLY A 14 -11.46 0.65 5.34
N PHE A 15 -11.32 1.45 4.28
CA PHE A 15 -10.66 1.00 3.04
C PHE A 15 -9.23 1.54 2.98
N VAL A 16 -8.25 0.64 3.10
CA VAL A 16 -6.82 1.01 3.15
C VAL A 16 -6.11 0.56 1.89
N VAL A 17 -5.54 1.54 1.18
CA VAL A 17 -4.56 1.28 0.11
C VAL A 17 -3.18 1.28 0.75
N LEU A 18 -2.51 0.13 0.76
CA LEU A 18 -1.18 -0.05 1.32
C LEU A 18 -0.12 -0.06 0.21
N ASP A 19 0.76 0.93 0.25
CA ASP A 19 1.91 1.03 -0.63
C ASP A 19 3.12 0.34 0.00
N VAL A 20 3.54 -0.77 -0.61
CA VAL A 20 4.66 -1.61 -0.12
C VAL A 20 5.98 -1.34 -0.82
N ARG A 21 6.07 -0.25 -1.60
CA ARG A 21 7.31 0.21 -2.22
C ARG A 21 8.24 0.84 -1.19
N GLY A 22 9.49 1.09 -1.58
CA GLY A 22 10.44 1.80 -0.73
C GLY A 22 9.98 3.22 -0.39
N ARG A 23 10.39 3.72 0.78
CA ARG A 23 10.10 5.11 1.20
C ARG A 23 10.50 6.18 0.16
N PRO A 24 11.64 6.07 -0.54
CA PRO A 24 11.99 7.02 -1.61
C PRO A 24 10.99 7.00 -2.79
N GLU A 25 10.43 5.83 -3.13
CA GLU A 25 9.43 5.68 -4.20
C GLU A 25 8.09 6.31 -3.76
N TYR A 26 7.64 6.01 -2.54
CA TYR A 26 6.40 6.57 -1.97
C TYR A 26 6.41 8.11 -1.86
N THR A 27 7.56 8.67 -1.50
CA THR A 27 7.74 10.13 -1.41
C THR A 27 7.95 10.80 -2.77
N GLY A 28 8.23 10.01 -3.82
CA GLY A 28 8.60 10.52 -5.14
C GLY A 28 10.05 11.03 -5.24
N ALA A 29 10.88 10.77 -4.22
CA ALA A 29 12.31 11.07 -4.23
C ALA A 29 13.11 10.12 -5.15
N ALA A 30 12.57 8.95 -5.45
CA ALA A 30 13.09 8.02 -6.44
C ALA A 30 11.99 7.68 -7.47
N VAL A 31 12.38 7.57 -8.74
CA VAL A 31 11.53 7.13 -9.84
C VAL A 31 12.04 5.78 -10.31
N ALA A 32 11.20 4.75 -10.24
CA ALA A 32 11.54 3.46 -10.80
C ALA A 32 11.56 3.55 -12.35
N PRO A 33 12.49 2.89 -13.05
CA PRO A 33 12.53 2.91 -14.52
C PRO A 33 11.24 2.40 -15.18
N CYS A 34 10.47 1.56 -14.46
CA CYS A 34 9.21 1.00 -14.90
C CYS A 34 7.98 1.85 -14.58
N ASP A 35 8.12 2.96 -13.86
CA ASP A 35 7.00 3.87 -13.57
C ASP A 35 7.46 5.33 -13.61
N PRO A 36 7.14 6.04 -14.70
CA PRO A 36 7.58 7.41 -14.90
C PRO A 36 6.89 8.41 -13.96
N ARG A 37 5.91 7.99 -13.15
CA ARG A 37 5.18 8.89 -12.24
C ARG A 37 5.72 8.73 -10.81
N PRO A 38 6.54 9.68 -10.31
CA PRO A 38 6.94 9.71 -8.91
C PRO A 38 5.75 9.94 -7.98
N GLY A 39 5.88 9.43 -6.75
CA GLY A 39 4.96 9.71 -5.65
C GLY A 39 4.00 8.57 -5.38
N ARG A 40 2.83 8.89 -4.83
CA ARG A 40 1.89 7.93 -4.24
C ARG A 40 0.46 8.16 -4.68
N ILE A 41 -0.35 7.13 -4.49
CA ILE A 41 -1.81 7.25 -4.53
C ILE A 41 -2.24 8.11 -3.33
N PRO A 42 -3.01 9.20 -3.52
CA PRO A 42 -3.53 9.99 -2.42
C PRO A 42 -4.36 9.14 -1.44
N GLY A 43 -4.08 9.28 -0.14
CA GLY A 43 -4.72 8.48 0.91
C GLY A 43 -4.05 7.14 1.20
N ALA A 44 -3.07 6.71 0.40
CA ALA A 44 -2.36 5.46 0.65
C ALA A 44 -1.45 5.55 1.89
N LEU A 45 -1.50 4.51 2.72
CA LEU A 45 -0.55 4.28 3.80
C LEU A 45 0.72 3.64 3.23
N HIS A 46 1.86 3.93 3.85
CA HIS A 46 3.16 3.37 3.46
C HIS A 46 3.62 2.35 4.49
N LEU A 47 3.99 1.16 4.02
CA LEU A 47 4.68 0.16 4.82
C LEU A 47 5.55 -0.66 3.89
N ASP A 48 6.87 -0.48 3.96
CA ASP A 48 7.80 -1.18 3.08
C ASP A 48 7.63 -2.70 3.20
N LEU A 49 7.69 -3.43 2.08
CA LEU A 49 7.53 -4.90 2.09
C LEU A 49 8.52 -5.59 3.05
N GLN A 50 9.77 -5.13 3.13
CA GLN A 50 10.76 -5.70 4.03
C GLN A 50 10.40 -5.46 5.50
N GLU A 51 9.84 -4.29 5.81
CA GLU A 51 9.32 -4.01 7.14
C GLU A 51 8.10 -4.87 7.44
N LEU A 52 7.13 -4.95 6.50
CA LEU A 52 5.92 -5.76 6.63
C LEU A 52 6.24 -7.23 6.94
N MET A 53 7.19 -7.82 6.22
CA MET A 53 7.62 -9.21 6.41
C MET A 53 8.24 -9.48 7.79
N GLY A 54 8.75 -8.44 8.45
CA GLY A 54 9.33 -8.52 9.80
C GLY A 54 8.33 -8.28 10.93
N LEU A 55 7.10 -7.84 10.61
CA LEU A 55 6.07 -7.56 11.60
C LEU A 55 5.17 -8.76 11.87
N THR A 56 4.73 -8.86 13.11
CA THR A 56 3.67 -9.77 13.52
C THR A 56 2.30 -9.26 13.07
N ALA A 57 1.30 -10.15 12.99
CA ALA A 57 -0.07 -9.78 12.66
C ALA A 57 -0.66 -8.71 13.61
N GLU A 58 -0.25 -8.73 14.88
CA GLU A 58 -0.70 -7.77 15.89
C GLU A 58 -0.10 -6.37 15.67
N GLU A 59 1.18 -6.29 15.28
CA GLU A 59 1.83 -5.04 14.91
C GLU A 59 1.26 -4.45 13.61
N ILE A 60 0.90 -5.31 12.65
CA ILE A 60 0.22 -4.90 11.42
C ILE A 60 -1.16 -4.33 11.75
N ALA A 61 -1.95 -5.03 12.58
CA ALA A 61 -3.27 -4.58 13.00
C ALA A 61 -3.21 -3.26 13.79
N HIS A 62 -2.17 -3.04 14.60
CA HIS A 62 -1.98 -1.77 15.31
C HIS A 62 -1.72 -0.59 14.36
N ARG A 63 -1.06 -0.83 13.23
CA ARG A 63 -0.73 0.22 12.24
C ARG A 63 -1.84 0.48 11.22
N LEU A 64 -2.54 -0.56 10.80
CA LEU A 64 -3.51 -0.50 9.70
C LEU A 64 -4.97 -0.51 10.17
N GLY A 65 -5.21 -0.90 11.42
CA GLY A 65 -6.51 -1.19 11.98
C GLY A 65 -6.76 -2.71 12.12
N PRO A 66 -7.69 -3.12 12.99
CA PRO A 66 -8.02 -4.53 13.18
C PRO A 66 -8.60 -5.13 11.91
N ALA A 67 -8.11 -6.29 11.48
CA ALA A 67 -8.45 -6.91 10.19
C ALA A 67 -9.96 -7.11 9.92
N ALA A 68 -10.79 -7.12 10.97
CA ALA A 68 -12.25 -7.17 10.84
C ALA A 68 -12.87 -5.86 10.31
N ASP A 69 -12.20 -4.73 10.52
CA ASP A 69 -12.69 -3.39 10.22
C ASP A 69 -11.96 -2.76 9.01
N VAL A 70 -10.95 -3.44 8.46
CA VAL A 70 -10.15 -2.93 7.35
C VAL A 70 -10.24 -3.83 6.12
N GLN A 71 -10.67 -3.26 5.01
CA GLN A 71 -10.50 -3.86 3.71
C GLN A 71 -9.19 -3.36 3.09
N LEU A 72 -8.19 -4.24 3.03
CA LEU A 72 -6.85 -3.93 2.56
C LEU A 72 -6.70 -4.17 1.05
N VAL A 73 -6.03 -3.25 0.37
CA VAL A 73 -5.53 -3.43 -1.00
C VAL A 73 -4.04 -3.11 -1.03
N THR A 74 -3.21 -4.09 -1.38
CA THR A 74 -1.77 -3.91 -1.52
C THR A 74 -1.42 -3.44 -2.93
N TYR A 75 -0.50 -2.49 -3.03
CA TYR A 75 -0.07 -1.90 -4.29
C TYR A 75 1.46 -1.88 -4.44
N CYS A 76 1.94 -2.27 -5.62
CA CYS A 76 3.31 -2.10 -6.06
C CYS A 76 3.35 -1.84 -7.59
N HIS A 77 4.51 -1.41 -8.11
CA HIS A 77 4.67 -1.01 -9.51
C HIS A 77 4.23 -2.05 -10.56
N SER A 78 4.41 -3.34 -10.29
CA SER A 78 4.17 -4.43 -11.27
C SER A 78 3.32 -5.60 -10.75
N GLY A 79 2.75 -5.49 -9.54
CA GLY A 79 2.03 -6.58 -8.86
C GLY A 79 2.90 -7.62 -8.13
N GLN A 80 4.19 -7.77 -8.46
CA GLN A 80 5.08 -8.79 -7.87
C GLN A 80 5.27 -8.70 -6.35
N ARG A 81 5.36 -7.49 -5.79
CA ARG A 81 5.51 -7.28 -4.34
C ARG A 81 4.17 -7.31 -3.60
N SER A 82 3.07 -7.06 -4.31
CA SER A 82 1.72 -7.08 -3.75
C SER A 82 1.14 -8.48 -3.66
N GLU A 83 1.63 -9.44 -4.44
CA GLU A 83 1.25 -10.85 -4.31
C GLU A 83 1.79 -11.49 -3.01
N LEU A 84 2.88 -10.96 -2.47
CA LEU A 84 3.54 -11.44 -1.25
C LEU A 84 3.07 -10.74 0.04
N ALA A 85 2.20 -9.73 -0.08
CA ALA A 85 1.75 -8.85 1.00
C ALA A 85 0.25 -9.00 1.24
#